data_AF-A0A139TTR3-F1
#
_entry.id   AF-A0A139TTR3-F1
#
_cell.length_a   1.000
_cell.length_b   1.000
_cell.length_c   1.000
_cell.angle_alpha   90.00
_cell.angle_beta   90.00
_cell.angle_gamma   90.00
#
_symmetry.space_group_name_H-M   'P 1'
#
loop_
_entity.id
_entity.type
_entity.pdbx_description
1 polymer ?
#
loop_
_entity_poly.entity_id
_entity_poly.type
_entity_poly.pdbx_seq_one_letter_code
_entity_poly.pdbx_strand_id
1 'polypeptide(L)'
;MNPDSPFPSVTWEVDGDPCKTQEKALSAIKNNMEAFIICTRGNDFLQAICDDPESYHCEVSFAAGKKRELYVAPDDVNYSQLCDLFSRYAAGEDFSHLKKEWTLYENKTNFYTSIIIGLLILGISVFFLFRSPNF
;
A
#
# COMPACT_ATOMS: atom_id res chain seq x y z
N MET A 1 -23.38 7.85 13.89
CA MET A 1 -23.18 7.99 12.43
C MET A 1 -24.28 8.90 11.92
N ASN A 2 -23.91 10.01 11.29
CA ASN A 2 -24.86 10.93 10.68
C ASN A 2 -25.13 10.45 9.24
N PRO A 3 -26.36 10.03 8.89
CA PRO A 3 -26.68 9.53 7.54
C PRO A 3 -26.60 10.60 6.45
N ASP A 4 -26.51 11.88 6.81
CA ASP A 4 -26.51 13.02 5.87
C ASP A 4 -25.11 13.56 5.53
N SER A 5 -24.03 12.90 5.97
CA SER A 5 -22.67 13.29 5.56
C SER A 5 -22.46 12.91 4.08
N PRO A 6 -22.15 13.87 3.18
CA PRO A 6 -21.80 13.56 1.80
C PRO A 6 -20.46 12.82 1.70
N PHE A 7 -19.68 12.80 2.78
CA PHE A 7 -18.37 12.15 2.83
C PHE A 7 -18.48 10.71 3.35
N PRO A 8 -17.72 9.77 2.76
CA PRO A 8 -17.66 8.39 3.24
C PRO A 8 -17.28 8.33 4.72
N SER A 9 -17.73 7.29 5.42
CA SER A 9 -17.28 7.04 6.79
C SER A 9 -15.77 6.84 6.83
N VAL A 10 -15.13 7.45 7.81
CA VAL A 10 -13.70 7.28 8.10
C VAL A 10 -13.53 6.35 9.29
N THR A 11 -12.68 5.34 9.15
CA THR A 11 -12.27 4.44 10.25
C THR A 11 -10.76 4.47 10.40
N TRP A 12 -10.31 4.32 11.65
CA TRP A 12 -8.91 4.37 12.04
C TRP A 12 -8.53 3.06 12.70
N GLU A 13 -7.35 2.54 12.37
CA GLU A 13 -6.78 1.33 12.96
C GLU A 13 -5.31 1.57 13.25
N VAL A 14 -4.83 1.00 14.36
CA VAL A 14 -3.40 0.94 14.71
C VAL A 14 -3.11 -0.49 15.08
N ASP A 15 -2.10 -1.09 14.45
CA ASP A 15 -1.70 -2.47 14.71
C ASP A 15 -2.85 -3.50 14.54
N GLY A 16 -3.83 -3.16 13.69
CA GLY A 16 -5.04 -3.95 13.44
C GLY A 16 -6.16 -3.73 14.45
N ASP A 17 -5.91 -2.96 15.51
CA ASP A 17 -6.90 -2.60 16.52
C ASP A 17 -7.65 -1.32 16.13
N PRO A 18 -8.99 -1.31 16.20
CA PRO A 18 -9.79 -0.14 15.88
C PRO A 18 -9.53 1.01 16.85
N CYS A 19 -9.28 2.19 16.29
CA CYS A 19 -9.02 3.42 17.02
C CYS A 19 -10.23 4.36 16.94
N LYS A 20 -10.58 4.97 18.09
CA LYS A 20 -11.79 5.82 18.18
C LYS A 20 -11.61 7.19 17.53
N THR A 21 -10.39 7.71 17.46
CA THR A 21 -10.09 9.05 16.94
C THR A 21 -8.77 9.07 16.20
N GLN A 22 -8.63 10.04 15.30
CA GLN A 22 -7.39 10.31 14.57
C GLN A 22 -6.23 10.62 15.54
N GLU A 23 -6.47 11.45 16.55
CA GLU A 23 -5.41 11.88 17.49
C GLU A 23 -4.83 10.69 18.25
N LYS A 24 -5.69 9.75 18.67
CA LYS A 24 -5.24 8.53 19.34
C LYS A 24 -4.42 7.65 18.39
N ALA A 25 -4.81 7.55 17.12
CA ALA A 25 -4.10 6.75 16.14
C ALA A 25 -2.71 7.35 15.83
N LEU A 26 -2.64 8.65 15.54
CA LEU A 26 -1.37 9.35 15.27
C LEU A 26 -0.45 9.39 16.49
N SER A 27 -1.00 9.54 17.70
CA SER A 27 -0.20 9.49 18.93
C SER A 27 0.39 8.10 19.21
N ALA A 28 -0.26 7.03 18.77
CA ALA A 28 0.22 5.66 18.98
C ALA A 28 1.44 5.37 18.11
N ILE A 29 1.38 5.76 16.82
CA ILE A 29 2.48 5.50 15.88
C ILE A 29 3.72 6.36 16.16
N LYS A 30 3.55 7.58 16.67
CA LYS A 30 4.66 8.52 16.98
C LYS A 30 5.78 7.90 17.82
N ASN A 31 5.43 7.01 18.75
CA ASN A 31 6.35 6.51 19.77
C ASN A 31 6.72 5.03 19.59
N ASN A 32 6.26 4.39 18.51
CA ASN A 32 6.45 2.96 18.29
C ASN A 32 7.11 2.72 16.93
N MET A 33 8.34 2.17 16.94
CA MET A 33 9.15 1.86 15.75
C MET A 33 8.68 0.61 14.99
N GLU A 34 7.60 -0.03 15.43
CA GLU A 34 7.00 -1.18 14.74
C GLU A 34 5.49 -0.97 14.49
N ALA A 35 4.98 0.24 14.72
CA ALA A 35 3.56 0.51 14.57
C ALA A 35 3.17 0.76 13.11
N PHE A 36 1.98 0.28 12.76
CA PHE A 36 1.30 0.64 11.52
C PHE A 36 -0.05 1.29 11.79
N ILE A 37 -0.41 2.27 10.97
CA ILE A 37 -1.69 2.98 11.03
C ILE A 37 -2.42 2.86 9.70
N ILE A 38 -3.73 2.66 9.76
CA ILE A 38 -4.61 2.65 8.59
C ILE A 38 -5.74 3.63 8.81
N CYS A 39 -5.99 4.48 7.81
CA CYS A 39 -7.18 5.32 7.70
C CYS A 39 -7.97 4.88 6.47
N THR A 40 -9.14 4.30 6.69
CA THR A 40 -10.02 3.83 5.61
C THR A 40 -11.15 4.85 5.40
N ARG A 41 -11.41 5.19 4.13
CA ARG A 41 -12.46 6.13 3.72
C ARG A 41 -13.24 5.51 2.55
N GLY A 42 -14.40 4.94 2.85
CA GLY A 42 -15.16 4.19 1.84
C GLY A 42 -14.42 2.94 1.40
N ASN A 43 -14.02 2.87 0.12
CA ASN A 43 -13.26 1.75 -0.45
C ASN A 43 -11.75 2.00 -0.55
N ASP A 44 -11.32 3.22 -0.21
CA ASP A 44 -9.92 3.66 -0.27
C ASP A 44 -9.29 3.59 1.12
N PHE A 45 -7.97 3.45 1.18
CA PHE A 45 -7.23 3.58 2.43
C PHE A 45 -5.90 4.31 2.23
N LEU A 46 -5.49 5.04 3.26
CA LEU A 46 -4.14 5.55 3.45
C LEU A 46 -3.54 4.80 4.65
N GLN A 47 -2.34 4.25 4.48
CA GLN A 47 -1.62 3.56 5.54
C GLN A 47 -0.19 4.07 5.67
N ALA A 48 0.37 3.92 6.86
CA ALA A 48 1.77 4.20 7.10
C ALA A 48 2.36 3.22 8.11
N ILE A 49 3.65 2.93 7.94
CA ILE A 49 4.47 2.12 8.85
C ILE A 49 5.60 3.01 9.35
N CYS A 50 5.85 2.97 10.64
CA CYS A 50 7.02 3.57 11.26
C CYS A 50 8.13 2.51 11.26
N ASP A 51 9.10 2.62 10.34
CA ASP A 51 10.28 1.75 10.32
C ASP A 51 11.48 2.41 11.01
N ASP A 52 11.48 3.75 11.11
CA ASP A 52 12.53 4.57 11.72
C ASP A 52 11.88 5.75 12.47
N PRO A 53 12.34 6.12 13.70
CA PRO A 53 11.87 7.33 14.37
C PRO A 53 11.98 8.63 13.55
N GLU A 54 12.84 8.68 12.53
CA GLU A 54 13.02 9.85 11.66
C GLU A 54 12.23 9.80 10.35
N SER A 55 11.70 8.64 9.94
CA SER A 55 11.02 8.48 8.65
C SER A 55 9.87 7.48 8.66
N TYR A 56 8.81 7.79 7.92
CA TYR A 56 7.62 6.95 7.79
C TYR A 56 7.47 6.48 6.34
N HIS A 57 7.23 5.19 6.17
CA HIS A 57 6.81 4.63 4.89
C HIS A 57 5.31 4.80 4.73
N CYS A 58 4.86 5.48 3.67
CA CYS A 58 3.45 5.78 3.45
C CYS A 58 2.93 5.17 2.16
N GLU A 59 1.74 4.59 2.20
CA GLU A 59 1.10 3.97 1.04
C GLU A 59 -0.38 4.35 0.98
N VAL A 60 -0.89 4.57 -0.24
CA VAL A 60 -2.30 4.89 -0.48
C VAL A 60 -2.89 3.96 -1.53
N SER A 61 -4.06 3.41 -1.25
CA SER A 61 -4.82 2.59 -2.19
C SER A 61 -6.00 3.39 -2.73
N PHE A 62 -6.08 3.51 -4.05
CA PHE A 62 -7.26 4.02 -4.74
C PHE A 62 -8.08 2.86 -5.32
N ALA A 63 -9.38 2.87 -5.07
CA ALA A 63 -10.34 2.00 -5.71
C ALA A 63 -10.48 2.39 -7.20
N ALA A 64 -9.89 1.59 -8.09
CA ALA A 64 -9.91 1.81 -9.54
C ALA A 64 -10.78 0.75 -10.23
N GLY A 65 -12.11 0.86 -10.06
CA GLY A 65 -13.07 -0.09 -10.65
C GLY A 65 -12.96 -1.48 -10.02
N LYS A 66 -12.61 -2.51 -10.81
CA LYS A 66 -12.45 -3.90 -10.30
C LYS A 66 -11.05 -4.20 -9.74
N LYS A 67 -10.10 -3.29 -9.90
CA LYS A 67 -8.71 -3.45 -9.42
C LYS A 67 -8.42 -2.35 -8.39
N ARG A 68 -7.62 -2.69 -7.38
CA ARG A 68 -7.04 -1.70 -6.46
C ARG A 68 -5.66 -1.34 -6.96
N GLU A 69 -5.35 -0.05 -6.97
CA GLU A 69 -4.02 0.46 -7.26
C GLU A 69 -3.41 0.93 -5.94
N LEU A 70 -2.22 0.45 -5.61
CA LEU A 70 -1.47 0.85 -4.42
C LEU A 70 -0.30 1.74 -4.86
N TYR A 71 -0.18 2.93 -4.27
CA TYR A 71 0.88 3.88 -4.54
C TYR A 71 1.71 4.10 -3.28
N VAL A 72 3.01 4.25 -3.46
CA VAL A 72 4.01 4.40 -2.39
C VAL A 72 4.60 5.80 -2.44
N ALA A 73 4.64 6.47 -1.28
CA ALA A 73 5.22 7.80 -1.16
C ALA A 73 6.72 7.81 -1.51
N PRO A 74 7.26 8.97 -1.93
CA PRO A 74 8.70 9.20 -1.89
C PRO A 74 9.26 8.99 -0.48
N ASP A 75 10.54 8.65 -0.39
CA ASP A 75 11.24 8.43 0.88
C ASP A 75 11.19 9.67 1.80
N ASP A 76 11.45 9.44 3.09
CA ASP A 76 11.65 10.49 4.11
C ASP A 76 10.42 11.34 4.50
N VAL A 77 9.21 10.76 4.49
CA VAL A 77 8.03 11.41 5.09
C VAL A 77 8.26 11.54 6.60
N ASN A 78 8.33 12.77 7.12
CA ASN A 78 8.44 13.01 8.56
C ASN A 78 7.08 13.02 9.28
N TYR A 79 7.09 12.96 10.61
CA TYR A 79 5.88 12.91 11.42
C TYR A 79 4.90 14.08 11.18
N SER A 80 5.41 15.29 10.92
CA SER A 80 4.55 16.44 10.63
C SER A 80 3.84 16.30 9.30
N GLN A 81 4.56 15.85 8.26
CA GLN A 81 4.01 15.58 6.94
C GLN A 81 2.99 14.43 7.00
N LEU A 82 3.30 13.39 7.78
CA LEU A 82 2.39 12.27 8.05
C LEU A 82 1.05 12.76 8.63
N CYS A 83 1.10 13.56 9.70
CA CYS A 83 -0.10 14.10 10.34
C CYS A 83 -0.94 14.95 9.38
N ASP A 84 -0.28 15.77 8.55
CA ASP A 84 -0.93 16.58 7.53
C ASP A 84 -1.62 15.69 6.46
N LEU A 85 -0.91 14.68 5.94
CA LEU A 85 -1.43 13.71 4.97
C LEU A 85 -2.69 13.01 5.49
N PHE A 86 -2.64 12.47 6.71
CA PHE A 86 -3.78 11.79 7.32
C PHE A 86 -4.95 12.72 7.60
N SER A 87 -4.69 13.98 8.00
CA SER A 87 -5.73 14.97 8.24
C SER A 87 -6.46 15.35 6.95
N ARG A 88 -5.71 15.66 5.88
CA ARG A 88 -6.26 16.01 4.57
C ARG A 88 -7.04 14.84 3.96
N TYR A 89 -6.50 13.63 4.09
CA TYR A 89 -7.19 12.41 3.65
C TYR A 89 -8.51 12.19 4.39
N ALA A 90 -8.50 12.29 5.73
CA ALA A 90 -9.73 12.14 6.53
C ALA A 90 -10.76 13.26 6.25
N ALA A 91 -10.30 14.46 5.91
CA ALA A 91 -11.15 15.62 5.61
C ALA A 91 -11.84 15.56 4.23
N GLY A 92 -11.52 14.58 3.37
CA GLY A 92 -12.16 14.46 2.06
C GLY A 92 -11.37 15.02 0.89
N GLU A 93 -10.09 15.40 1.07
CA GLU A 93 -9.30 15.99 -0.01
C GLU A 93 -9.09 15.00 -1.18
N ASP A 94 -8.98 15.56 -2.38
CA ASP A 94 -8.71 14.80 -3.61
C ASP A 94 -7.22 14.47 -3.74
N PHE A 95 -6.90 13.20 -3.57
CA PHE A 95 -5.54 12.67 -3.64
C PHE A 95 -5.19 12.13 -5.05
N SER A 96 -6.03 12.38 -6.06
CA SER A 96 -5.78 11.95 -7.45
C SER A 96 -4.44 12.43 -8.02
N HIS A 97 -3.94 13.57 -7.55
CA HIS A 97 -2.63 14.11 -7.91
C HIS A 97 -1.46 13.18 -7.53
N LEU A 98 -1.59 12.44 -6.42
CA LEU A 98 -0.55 11.52 -5.95
C LEU A 98 -0.26 10.40 -6.95
N LYS A 99 -1.19 10.04 -7.84
CA LYS A 99 -0.93 9.07 -8.93
C LYS A 99 0.23 9.45 -9.85
N LYS A 100 0.57 10.74 -9.90
CA LYS A 100 1.69 11.27 -10.70
C LYS A 100 2.98 11.45 -9.90
N GLU A 101 2.86 11.59 -8.59
CA GLU A 101 3.97 11.93 -7.68
C GLU A 101 4.52 10.70 -6.98
N TRP A 102 3.65 9.72 -6.69
CA TRP A 102 3.96 8.50 -5.95
C TRP A 102 4.19 7.32 -6.89
N THR A 103 4.99 6.35 -6.45
CA THR A 103 5.35 5.20 -7.26
C THR A 103 4.25 4.14 -7.19
N LEU A 104 3.73 3.68 -8.34
CA LEU A 104 2.79 2.57 -8.38
C LEU A 104 3.47 1.28 -7.90
N TYR A 105 2.92 0.65 -6.87
CA TYR A 105 3.38 -0.65 -6.39
C TYR A 105 2.86 -1.76 -7.33
N GLU A 106 3.72 -2.18 -8.26
CA GLU A 106 3.47 -3.37 -9.05
C GLU A 106 3.91 -4.61 -8.26
N ASN A 107 2.94 -5.42 -7.83
CA ASN A 107 3.27 -6.70 -7.21
C ASN A 107 3.99 -7.59 -8.24
N LYS A 108 5.33 -7.68 -8.12
CA LYS A 108 6.21 -8.40 -9.06
C LYS A 108 5.97 -9.91 -9.11
N THR A 109 4.99 -10.46 -8.38
CA THR A 109 4.68 -11.91 -8.39
C THR A 109 4.51 -12.44 -9.81
N ASN A 110 3.79 -11.73 -10.68
CA ASN A 110 3.51 -12.22 -12.05
C ASN A 110 4.75 -12.24 -12.96
N PHE A 111 5.72 -11.36 -12.73
CA PHE A 111 6.97 -11.32 -13.51
C PHE A 111 7.87 -12.53 -13.18
N TYR A 112 8.05 -12.81 -11.89
CA TYR A 112 8.85 -13.95 -11.45
C TYR A 112 8.18 -15.28 -11.80
N THR A 113 6.85 -15.42 -11.66
CA THR A 113 6.14 -16.64 -12.08
C THR A 113 6.30 -16.90 -13.58
N SER A 114 6.23 -15.86 -14.42
CA SER A 114 6.41 -16.00 -15.88
C SER A 114 7.84 -16.41 -16.26
N ILE A 115 8.85 -15.85 -15.58
CA ILE A 115 10.26 -16.25 -15.78
C ILE A 115 10.50 -17.70 -15.37
N ILE A 116 9.97 -18.13 -14.22
CA ILE A 116 10.13 -19.51 -13.72
C ILE A 116 9.49 -20.52 -14.69
N ILE A 117 8.29 -20.25 -15.19
CA ILE A 117 7.61 -21.10 -16.18
C ILE A 117 8.42 -21.16 -17.49
N GLY A 118 8.91 -20.01 -17.97
CA GLY A 118 9.74 -19.94 -19.17
C GLY A 118 11.02 -20.79 -19.06
N LEU A 119 11.72 -20.73 -17.92
CA LEU A 119 12.92 -21.52 -17.67
C LEU A 119 12.63 -23.02 -17.56
N LEU A 120 11.49 -23.41 -16.98
CA LEU A 120 11.05 -24.81 -16.91
C LEU A 120 10.80 -25.41 -18.31
N ILE A 121 10.11 -24.67 -19.19
CA ILE A 121 9.85 -25.12 -20.57
C ILE A 121 11.15 -25.23 -21.36
N LEU A 122 12.07 -24.27 -21.19
CA LEU A 122 13.37 -24.30 -21.85
C LEU A 122 14.20 -25.50 -21.39
N GLY A 123 14.24 -25.77 -20.08
CA GLY A 123 14.93 -26.92 -19.50
C GLY A 123 14.38 -28.27 -19.98
N ILE A 124 13.05 -28.41 -20.07
CA ILE A 124 12.40 -29.61 -20.62
C ILE A 124 12.76 -29.80 -22.11
N SER A 125 12.74 -28.72 -22.89
CA SER A 125 13.09 -28.76 -24.32
C SER A 125 14.53 -29.20 -24.54
N VAL A 126 15.46 -28.64 -23.76
CA VAL A 126 16.87 -29.01 -23.75
C VAL A 126 17.05 -30.49 -23.35
N PHE A 127 16.35 -30.94 -22.32
CA PHE A 127 16.38 -32.35 -21.89
C PHE A 127 15.92 -33.31 -22.99
N PHE A 128 14.86 -32.98 -23.74
CA PHE A 128 14.40 -33.81 -24.86
C PHE A 128 15.34 -33.78 -26.08
N LEU A 129 16.01 -32.65 -26.33
CA LEU A 129 17.04 -32.55 -27.38
C LEU A 129 18.26 -33.42 -27.06
N PHE A 130 18.74 -33.41 -25.82
CA PHE A 130 19.88 -34.23 -25.40
C PHE A 130 19.53 -35.70 -25.09
N ARG A 131 18.23 -36.03 -24.98
CA ARG A 131 17.74 -37.40 -24.79
C ARG A 131 17.31 -38.08 -26.10
N SER A 132 17.30 -37.39 -27.24
CA SER A 132 17.15 -38.09 -28.53
C SER A 132 18.36 -39.00 -28.72
N PRO A 133 18.17 -40.33 -28.76
CA PRO A 133 19.26 -41.22 -29.13
C PRO A 133 19.59 -40.90 -30.58
N ASN A 134 20.88 -40.72 -30.86
CA ASN A 134 21.39 -40.87 -32.22
C ASN A 134 20.84 -42.20 -32.76
N PHE A 135 19.87 -42.12 -33.67
CA PHE A 135 19.52 -43.23 -34.55
C PHE A 135 20.56 -43.31 -35.68
#